data_AF-A0A7S2NVM3-F1
#
_entry.id   AF-A0A7S2NVM3-F1
#
_cell.length_a   1.000
_cell.length_b   1.000
_cell.length_c   1.000
_cell.angle_alpha   90.00
_cell.angle_beta   90.00
_cell.angle_gamma   90.00
#
_symmetry.space_group_name_H-M   'P 1'
#
loop_
_entity.id
_entity.type
_entity.pdbx_description
1 polymer ?
#
loop_
_entity_poly.entity_id
_entity_poly.type
_entity_poly.pdbx_seq_one_letter_code
_entity_poly.pdbx_strand_id
1 'polypeptide(L)'
;DAMSPGLQREVILEINRVWILNVGLLAAVLHEAEVGGHASKMHNFIVGVTMGLQTACHAQKDAFGAAQTLCILSRGLVTRNQLLQSAGSAWGVDFVLSDVRLLEPVQCWAMTYVEVMS
;
A
#
# COMPACT_ATOMS: atom_id res chain seq x y z
N ASP A 1 1.46 8.45 -27.32
CA ASP A 1 0.47 7.41 -26.95
C ASP A 1 0.00 7.61 -25.53
N ALA A 2 -1.23 8.11 -25.35
CA ALA A 2 -1.83 8.31 -24.03
C ALA A 2 -3.01 7.34 -23.87
N MET A 3 -2.98 6.53 -22.81
CA MET A 3 -4.11 5.68 -22.43
C MET A 3 -5.34 6.52 -22.07
N SER A 4 -6.54 6.01 -22.32
CA SER A 4 -7.77 6.65 -21.86
C SER A 4 -7.88 6.61 -20.33
N PRO A 5 -8.57 7.57 -19.68
CA PRO A 5 -8.72 7.56 -18.21
C PRO A 5 -9.39 6.29 -17.67
N GLY A 6 -10.29 5.67 -18.45
CA GLY A 6 -10.90 4.38 -18.08
C GLY A 6 -9.87 3.25 -18.07
N LEU A 7 -9.06 3.14 -19.13
CA LEU A 7 -8.04 2.13 -19.25
C LEU A 7 -6.92 2.31 -18.21
N GLN A 8 -6.52 3.55 -17.92
CA GLN A 8 -5.56 3.86 -16.85
C GLN A 8 -6.03 3.32 -15.50
N ARG A 9 -7.32 3.49 -15.19
CA ARG A 9 -7.90 2.99 -13.93
C ARG A 9 -7.81 1.47 -13.84
N GLU A 10 -8.20 0.76 -14.89
CA GLU A 10 -8.16 -0.71 -14.94
C GLU A 10 -6.72 -1.22 -14.78
N VAL A 11 -5.77 -0.63 -15.49
CA VAL A 11 -4.34 -0.98 -15.39
C VAL A 11 -3.80 -0.74 -13.98
N ILE A 12 -4.13 0.40 -13.36
CA ILE A 12 -3.68 0.73 -11.99
C ILE A 12 -4.24 -0.29 -11.00
N LEU A 13 -5.53 -0.62 -11.08
CA LEU A 13 -6.16 -1.59 -10.20
C LEU A 13 -5.53 -2.98 -10.35
N GLU A 14 -5.27 -3.42 -11.59
CA GLU A 14 -4.72 -4.75 -11.85
C GLU A 14 -3.26 -4.88 -11.38
N ILE A 15 -2.40 -3.88 -11.67
CA ILE A 15 -0.99 -3.87 -11.24
C ILE A 15 -0.86 -3.93 -9.71
N ASN A 16 -1.80 -3.30 -9.00
CA ASN A 16 -1.74 -3.15 -7.55
C ASN A 16 -2.62 -4.15 -6.81
N ARG A 17 -3.34 -5.03 -7.53
CA ARG A 17 -4.36 -5.91 -6.98
C ARG A 17 -3.86 -6.77 -5.83
N VAL A 18 -2.64 -7.32 -5.95
CA VAL A 18 -2.06 -8.24 -4.97
C VAL A 18 -1.96 -7.61 -3.58
N TRP A 19 -1.41 -6.39 -3.47
CA TRP A 19 -1.29 -5.75 -2.16
C TRP A 19 -2.60 -5.09 -1.72
N ILE A 20 -3.42 -4.59 -2.65
CA ILE A 20 -4.75 -4.04 -2.33
C ILE A 20 -5.59 -5.08 -1.58
N LEU A 21 -5.57 -6.33 -2.04
CA LEU A 21 -6.29 -7.44 -1.39
C LEU A 21 -5.70 -7.83 -0.02
N ASN A 22 -4.43 -7.51 0.24
CA ASN A 22 -3.79 -7.73 1.55
C ASN A 22 -4.11 -6.62 2.56
N VAL A 23 -4.63 -5.47 2.11
CA VAL A 23 -5.05 -4.37 2.98
C VAL A 23 -6.55 -4.47 3.21
N GLY A 24 -6.96 -4.98 4.38
CA GLY A 24 -8.37 -5.30 4.67
C GLY A 24 -9.36 -4.17 4.39
N LEU A 25 -9.00 -2.91 4.70
CA LEU A 25 -9.80 -1.73 4.36
C LEU A 25 -10.02 -1.60 2.85
N LEU A 26 -8.95 -1.66 2.05
CA LEU A 26 -9.04 -1.47 0.61
C LEU A 26 -9.68 -2.68 -0.09
N ALA A 27 -9.43 -3.88 0.42
CA ALA A 27 -10.10 -5.10 -0.02
C ALA A 27 -11.63 -5.00 0.17
N ALA A 28 -12.08 -4.48 1.32
CA ALA A 28 -13.51 -4.26 1.57
C ALA A 28 -14.10 -3.19 0.63
N VAL A 29 -13.39 -2.09 0.40
CA VAL A 29 -13.83 -1.05 -0.56
C VAL A 29 -13.89 -1.60 -1.98
N LEU A 30 -12.93 -2.42 -2.40
CA LEU A 30 -12.92 -3.04 -3.73
C LEU A 30 -14.09 -4.02 -3.88
N HIS A 31 -14.34 -4.85 -2.87
CA HIS A 31 -15.46 -5.78 -2.89
C HIS A 31 -16.81 -5.07 -2.99
N GLU A 32 -17.01 -4.00 -2.22
CA GLU A 32 -18.23 -3.19 -2.28
C GLU A 32 -18.37 -2.48 -3.64
N ALA A 33 -17.26 -2.15 -4.30
CA ALA A 33 -17.28 -1.58 -5.65
C ALA A 33 -17.73 -2.60 -6.70
N GLU A 34 -17.37 -3.87 -6.55
CA GLU A 34 -17.74 -4.96 -7.47
C GLU A 34 -19.21 -5.39 -7.31
N VAL A 35 -19.75 -5.36 -6.09
CA VAL A 35 -21.09 -5.86 -5.77
C VAL A 35 -22.14 -4.74 -5.68
N GLY A 36 -21.75 -3.52 -5.33
CA GLY A 36 -22.65 -2.41 -5.02
C GLY A 36 -22.89 -1.41 -6.17
N GLY A 37 -23.88 -0.53 -6.00
CA GLY A 37 -24.25 0.51 -6.97
C GLY A 37 -23.31 1.72 -7.07
N HIS A 38 -22.19 1.73 -6.33
CA HIS A 38 -21.27 2.87 -6.22
C HIS A 38 -19.86 2.59 -6.80
N ALA A 39 -19.72 1.56 -7.64
CA ALA A 39 -18.47 1.09 -8.24
C ALA A 39 -17.50 2.20 -8.66
N SER A 40 -18.01 3.22 -9.38
CA SER A 40 -17.18 4.31 -9.90
C SER A 40 -16.49 5.13 -8.81
N LYS A 41 -17.17 5.47 -7.70
CA LYS A 41 -16.59 6.29 -6.64
C LYS A 41 -15.54 5.51 -5.85
N MET A 42 -15.81 4.25 -5.56
CA MET A 42 -14.91 3.37 -4.81
C MET A 42 -13.66 3.02 -5.61
N HIS A 43 -13.81 2.71 -6.91
CA HIS A 43 -12.64 2.56 -7.78
C HIS A 43 -11.82 3.84 -7.88
N ASN A 44 -12.45 5.01 -7.98
CA ASN A 44 -11.72 6.27 -8.01
C ASN A 44 -11.00 6.55 -6.69
N PHE A 45 -11.56 6.14 -5.54
CA PHE A 45 -10.88 6.22 -4.26
C PHE A 45 -9.62 5.36 -4.24
N ILE A 46 -9.72 4.07 -4.60
CA ILE A 46 -8.58 3.15 -4.64
C ILE A 46 -7.51 3.67 -5.59
N VAL A 47 -7.90 4.08 -6.81
CA VAL A 47 -6.97 4.66 -7.77
C VAL A 47 -6.34 5.94 -7.25
N GLY A 48 -7.10 6.81 -6.56
CA GLY A 48 -6.56 8.00 -5.92
C GLY A 48 -5.49 7.68 -4.86
N VAL A 49 -5.74 6.67 -4.02
CA VAL A 49 -4.75 6.16 -3.05
C VAL A 49 -3.52 5.65 -3.79
N THR A 50 -3.70 4.77 -4.78
CA THR A 50 -2.60 4.16 -5.52
C THR A 50 -1.75 5.18 -6.29
N MET A 51 -2.38 6.21 -6.88
CA MET A 51 -1.68 7.29 -7.57
C MET A 51 -0.96 8.25 -6.61
N GLY A 52 -1.37 8.29 -5.35
CA GLY A 52 -0.73 9.09 -4.30
C GLY A 52 0.54 8.45 -3.74
N LEU A 53 0.73 7.14 -3.93
CA LEU A 53 1.89 6.41 -3.43
C LEU A 53 3.18 6.86 -4.14
N GLN A 54 4.21 7.08 -3.36
CA GLN A 54 5.55 7.41 -3.84
C GLN A 54 6.50 6.24 -3.59
N THR A 55 7.40 5.98 -4.53
CA THR A 55 8.44 4.97 -4.34
C THR A 55 9.62 5.57 -3.58
N ALA A 56 9.98 4.93 -2.47
CA ALA A 56 11.19 5.19 -1.71
C ALA A 56 12.13 3.98 -1.77
N CYS A 57 13.44 4.26 -1.80
CA CYS A 57 14.47 3.23 -1.79
C CYS A 57 15.30 3.36 -0.51
N HIS A 58 15.60 2.22 0.10
CA HIS A 58 16.38 2.13 1.34
C HIS A 58 17.56 1.18 1.15
N ALA A 59 18.74 1.58 1.63
CA ALA A 59 19.92 0.73 1.63
C ALA A 59 19.84 -0.33 2.73
N GLN A 60 20.66 -1.36 2.62
CA GLN A 60 20.78 -2.37 3.66
C GLN A 60 21.20 -1.71 4.99
N LYS A 61 20.54 -2.12 6.08
CA LYS A 61 20.65 -1.61 7.46
C LYS A 61 20.02 -0.23 7.70
N ASP A 62 19.39 0.38 6.69
CA ASP A 62 18.61 1.59 6.93
C ASP A 62 17.39 1.30 7.80
N ALA A 63 17.16 2.16 8.78
CA ALA A 63 15.90 2.21 9.51
C ALA A 63 14.98 3.24 8.84
N PHE A 64 13.72 2.86 8.64
CA PHE A 64 12.71 3.72 8.02
C PHE A 64 11.32 3.44 8.56
N GLY A 65 10.35 4.27 8.20
CA GLY A 65 8.97 4.17 8.65
C GLY A 65 8.41 5.51 9.09
N ALA A 66 7.13 5.74 8.81
CA ALA A 66 6.42 6.95 9.16
C ALA A 66 5.05 6.61 9.74
N ALA A 67 4.60 7.42 10.70
CA ALA A 67 3.24 7.33 11.22
C ALA A 67 2.22 7.66 10.12
N GLN A 68 1.03 7.07 10.23
CA GLN A 68 -0.08 7.33 9.31
C GLN A 68 0.28 7.16 7.82
N THR A 69 1.14 6.19 7.53
CA THR A 69 1.62 5.91 6.18
C THR A 69 1.39 4.45 5.85
N LEU A 70 0.73 4.18 4.72
CA LEU A 70 0.55 2.84 4.19
C LEU A 70 1.81 2.45 3.41
N CYS A 71 2.54 1.45 3.88
CA CYS A 71 3.76 1.00 3.20
C CYS A 71 3.51 -0.33 2.49
N ILE A 72 3.98 -0.44 1.24
CA ILE A 72 3.92 -1.64 0.42
C ILE A 72 5.33 -2.00 -0.06
N LEU A 73 5.81 -3.18 0.32
CA LEU A 73 7.14 -3.65 -0.08
C LEU A 73 7.12 -4.20 -1.51
N SER A 74 7.73 -3.47 -2.44
CA SER A 74 7.87 -3.89 -3.85
C SER A 74 9.06 -4.82 -4.05
N ARG A 75 10.16 -4.60 -3.32
CA ARG A 75 11.39 -5.39 -3.46
C ARG A 75 12.19 -5.45 -2.16
N GLY A 76 12.89 -6.56 -1.97
CA GLY A 76 13.85 -6.75 -0.88
C GLY A 76 13.24 -7.45 0.33
N LEU A 77 13.96 -7.36 1.43
CA LEU A 77 13.59 -7.93 2.73
C LEU A 77 13.65 -6.85 3.80
N VAL A 78 12.62 -6.81 4.63
CA VAL A 78 12.55 -5.91 5.79
C VAL A 78 12.29 -6.72 7.04
N THR A 79 12.79 -6.25 8.18
CA THR A 79 12.34 -6.75 9.47
C THR A 79 11.46 -5.70 10.16
N ARG A 80 10.31 -6.15 10.64
CA ARG A 80 9.33 -5.36 11.37
C ARG A 80 8.74 -6.23 12.47
N ASN A 81 8.63 -5.71 13.70
CA ASN A 81 8.12 -6.46 14.84
C ASN A 81 8.80 -7.83 15.04
N GLN A 82 10.12 -7.91 14.82
CA GLN A 82 10.92 -9.15 14.86
C GLN A 82 10.51 -10.22 13.82
N LEU A 83 9.68 -9.86 12.84
CA LEU A 83 9.28 -10.72 11.74
C LEU A 83 9.96 -10.27 10.44
N LEU A 84 10.41 -11.23 9.66
CA LEU A 84 10.95 -10.98 8.32
C LEU A 84 9.78 -10.89 7.33
N GLN A 85 9.75 -9.82 6.54
CA GLN A 85 8.77 -9.59 5.50
C GLN A 85 9.46 -9.51 4.14
N SER A 86 8.82 -10.09 3.13
CA SER A 86 9.26 -10.10 1.74
C SER A 86 8.34 -9.29 0.84
N ALA A 87 8.76 -9.08 -0.41
CA ALA A 87 7.97 -8.39 -1.42
C ALA A 87 6.50 -8.86 -1.47
N GLY A 88 5.58 -7.90 -1.66
CA GLY A 88 4.12 -8.09 -1.58
C GLY A 88 3.51 -7.85 -0.20
N SER A 89 4.33 -7.71 0.84
CA SER A 89 3.86 -7.35 2.19
C SER A 89 3.40 -5.89 2.24
N ALA A 90 2.32 -5.63 2.97
CA ALA A 90 1.83 -4.28 3.27
C ALA A 90 1.64 -4.10 4.78
N TRP A 91 1.89 -2.89 5.30
CA TRP A 91 1.70 -2.54 6.71
C TRP A 91 1.35 -1.05 6.86
N GLY A 92 1.00 -0.64 8.10
CA GLY A 92 0.43 0.69 8.33
C GLY A 92 -1.01 0.80 7.82
N VAL A 93 -1.76 -0.31 7.83
CA VAL A 93 -3.15 -0.38 7.37
C VAL A 93 -4.13 0.43 8.23
N ASP A 94 -3.67 0.82 9.41
CA ASP A 94 -4.29 1.69 10.40
C ASP A 94 -4.02 3.18 10.16
N PHE A 95 -3.41 3.54 9.02
CA PHE A 95 -3.09 4.93 8.67
C PHE A 95 -4.28 5.91 8.73
N VAL A 96 -5.50 5.39 8.62
CA VAL A 96 -6.75 6.17 8.69
C VAL A 96 -7.08 6.62 10.12
N LEU A 97 -6.49 6.00 11.14
CA LEU A 97 -6.73 6.37 12.53
C LEU A 97 -6.11 7.74 12.86
N SER A 98 -6.90 8.59 13.52
CA SER A 98 -6.45 9.92 13.93
C SER A 98 -5.56 9.90 15.19
N ASP A 99 -5.69 8.87 16.03
CA ASP A 99 -4.88 8.73 17.25
C ASP A 99 -3.64 7.86 16.99
N VAL A 100 -2.48 8.51 16.99
CA VAL A 100 -1.16 7.88 16.74
C VAL A 100 -0.85 6.76 17.74
N ARG A 101 -1.44 6.77 18.94
CA ARG A 101 -1.21 5.75 19.97
C ARG A 101 -1.88 4.42 19.67
N LEU A 102 -2.85 4.42 18.77
CA LEU A 102 -3.53 3.21 18.30
C LEU A 102 -2.84 2.58 17.11
N LEU A 103 -1.80 3.23 16.57
CA LEU A 103 -1.05 2.72 15.44
C LEU A 103 -0.10 1.60 15.87
N GLU A 104 0.04 0.60 15.02
CA GLU A 104 1.10 -0.39 15.14
C GLU A 104 2.48 0.26 15.02
N PRO A 105 3.54 -0.38 15.57
CA PRO A 105 4.91 0.11 15.41
C PRO A 105 5.28 0.32 13.94
N VAL A 106 5.76 1.52 13.63
CA VAL A 106 6.03 1.95 12.24
C VAL A 106 7.46 1.69 11.80
N GLN A 107 8.37 1.42 12.74
CA GLN A 107 9.79 1.28 12.45
C GLN A 107 10.09 -0.06 11.77
N CYS A 108 10.73 0.03 10.62
CA CYS A 108 11.21 -1.08 9.81
C CYS A 108 12.72 -0.98 9.62
N TRP A 109 13.35 -2.14 9.44
CA TRP A 109 14.77 -2.24 9.12
C TRP A 109 14.97 -2.94 7.79
N ALA A 110 15.66 -2.29 6.87
CA ALA A 110 16.00 -2.87 5.58
C ALA A 110 17.11 -3.93 5.76
N MET A 111 16.80 -5.19 5.48
CA MET A 111 17.78 -6.29 5.55
C MET A 111 18.62 -6.39 4.27
N THR A 112 18.08 -5.89 3.17
CA THR A 112 18.70 -5.78 1.85
C THR A 112 18.46 -4.38 1.30
N TYR A 113 18.87 -4.14 0.05
CA TYR A 113 18.27 -3.05 -0.71
C TYR A 113 16.76 -3.28 -0.84
N VAL A 114 15.98 -2.23 -0.56
CA VAL A 114 14.53 -2.30 -0.41
C VAL A 114 13.88 -1.17 -1.21
N GLU A 115 12.81 -1.51 -1.95
CA GLU A 115 11.94 -0.55 -2.64
C GLU A 115 10.54 -0.65 -2.00
N VAL A 116 10.04 0.47 -1.49
CA VAL A 116 8.74 0.57 -0.81
C VAL A 116 7.90 1.64 -1.50
N MET A 117 6.61 1.38 -1.65
CA MET A 117 5.63 2.40 -2.03
C MET A 117 4.93 2.89 -0.76
N SER A 118 4.86 4.21 -0.56
CA SER A 118 4.30 4.86 0.64
C SER A 118 3.54 6.13 0.33
#